data_AF-A0A353BYT3-F1
#
_entry.id   AF-A0A353BYT3-F1
#
_cell.length_a   1.000
_cell.length_b   1.000
_cell.length_c   1.000
_cell.angle_alpha   90.00
_cell.angle_beta   90.00
_cell.angle_gamma   90.00
#
_symmetry.space_group_name_H-M   'P 1'
#
loop_
_entity.id
_entity.type
_entity.pdbx_description
1 polymer ?
#
loop_
_entity_poly.entity_id
_entity_poly.type
_entity_poly.pdbx_seq_one_letter_code
_entity_poly.pdbx_strand_id
1 'polypeptide(L)'
;MAVNGVTVIPQESLYSLDTKQIVFTWKNDTDKQLTCGQSFYIQKKVYGKWQDVYREKAVGFSRETISVAPHTQITHTYDISIYINNIPAGNYRVVSPVLVPLKPNISEAHVLCGEFIIN
;
A
#
# COMPACT_ATOMS: atom_id res chain seq x y z
N MET A 1 -3.24 -9.93 8.55
CA MET A 1 -1.82 -10.20 8.89
C MET A 1 -0.96 -9.82 7.68
N ALA A 2 0.35 -9.56 7.84
CA ALA A 2 1.24 -9.30 6.70
C ALA A 2 1.37 -10.57 5.83
N VAL A 3 1.60 -10.43 4.52
CA VAL A 3 1.87 -11.58 3.65
C VAL A 3 3.35 -11.96 3.75
N ASN A 4 3.64 -13.18 4.20
CA ASN A 4 5.01 -13.70 4.17
C ASN A 4 5.44 -13.99 2.72
N GLY A 5 6.68 -13.65 2.37
CA GLY A 5 7.22 -13.84 1.01
C GLY A 5 6.79 -12.77 -0.01
N VAL A 6 6.20 -11.67 0.46
CA VAL A 6 5.93 -10.50 -0.38
C VAL A 6 6.71 -9.31 0.16
N THR A 7 7.49 -8.69 -0.72
CA THR A 7 8.31 -7.52 -0.37
C THR A 7 7.74 -6.27 -1.03
N VAL A 8 7.63 -5.19 -0.26
CA VAL A 8 7.20 -3.88 -0.75
C VAL A 8 8.38 -2.93 -0.65
N ILE A 9 8.87 -2.46 -1.80
CA ILE A 9 10.09 -1.67 -1.89
C ILE A 9 9.72 -0.27 -2.38
N PRO A 10 9.96 0.79 -1.59
CA PRO A 10 9.76 2.15 -2.07
C PRO A 10 10.71 2.45 -3.22
N GLN A 11 10.22 3.09 -4.28
CA GLN A 11 11.10 3.61 -5.33
C GLN A 11 11.96 4.77 -4.80
N GLU A 12 11.40 5.58 -3.91
CA GLU A 12 12.10 6.63 -3.18
C GLU A 12 11.74 6.52 -1.70
N SER A 13 12.74 6.64 -0.81
CA SER A 13 12.52 6.55 0.63
C SER A 13 12.13 7.89 1.26
N LEU A 14 12.37 9.00 0.56
CA LEU A 14 12.18 10.36 1.04
C LEU A 14 11.44 11.17 -0.01
N TYR A 15 10.32 11.77 0.40
CA TYR A 15 9.43 12.58 -0.43
C TYR A 15 9.28 13.98 0.15
N SER A 16 9.02 14.97 -0.69
CA SER A 16 8.75 16.34 -0.26
C SER A 16 7.30 16.53 0.22
N LEU A 17 7.04 17.57 1.01
CA LEU A 17 5.70 17.94 1.49
C LEU A 17 4.63 18.14 0.40
N ASP A 18 5.04 18.46 -0.83
CA ASP A 18 4.15 18.66 -1.99
C ASP A 18 3.95 17.38 -2.84
N THR A 19 4.52 16.26 -2.41
CA THR A 19 4.39 14.97 -3.09
C THR A 19 2.93 14.51 -3.13
N LYS A 20 2.44 14.24 -4.34
CA LYS A 20 1.08 13.76 -4.58
C LYS A 20 1.00 12.26 -4.84
N GLN A 21 2.11 11.67 -5.26
CA GLN A 21 2.17 10.26 -5.63
C GLN A 21 3.40 9.61 -5.06
N ILE A 22 3.24 8.38 -4.56
CA ILE A 22 4.33 7.55 -4.08
C ILE A 22 4.29 6.22 -4.81
N VAL A 23 5.46 5.69 -5.13
CA VAL A 23 5.60 4.53 -6.01
C VAL A 23 6.34 3.43 -5.28
N PHE A 24 5.77 2.23 -5.32
CA PHE A 24 6.34 1.05 -4.72
C PHE A 24 6.44 -0.08 -5.74
N THR A 25 7.52 -0.85 -5.67
CA THR A 25 7.59 -2.16 -6.29
C THR A 25 7.05 -3.20 -5.32
N TRP A 26 6.04 -3.95 -5.75
CA TRP A 26 5.55 -5.12 -5.03
C TRP A 26 6.16 -6.34 -5.67
N LYS A 27 6.94 -7.11 -4.90
CA LYS A 27 7.58 -8.34 -5.34
C LYS A 27 6.93 -9.52 -4.62
N ASN A 28 6.35 -10.42 -5.39
CA ASN A 28 5.72 -11.63 -4.88
C ASN A 28 6.66 -12.81 -5.10
N ASP A 29 7.35 -13.24 -4.04
CA ASP A 29 8.24 -14.42 -4.08
C ASP A 29 7.51 -15.71 -3.66
N THR A 30 6.17 -15.68 -3.62
CA THR A 30 5.36 -16.84 -3.26
C THR A 30 4.87 -17.60 -4.50
N ASP A 31 4.41 -18.83 -4.30
CA ASP A 31 3.77 -19.65 -5.34
C ASP A 31 2.30 -19.27 -5.60
N LYS A 32 1.78 -18.23 -4.92
CA LYS A 32 0.38 -17.83 -4.98
C LYS A 32 0.22 -16.47 -5.62
N GLN A 33 -0.83 -16.30 -6.42
CA GLN A 33 -1.20 -14.98 -6.94
C GLN A 33 -1.73 -14.10 -5.81
N LEU A 34 -1.35 -12.83 -5.81
CA LEU A 34 -1.96 -11.80 -4.97
C LEU A 34 -2.99 -11.04 -5.79
N THR A 35 -4.10 -10.67 -5.16
CA THR A 35 -5.15 -9.89 -5.82
C THR A 35 -5.56 -8.73 -4.91
N CYS A 36 -5.63 -7.51 -5.42
CA CYS A 36 -6.15 -6.37 -4.66
C CYS A 36 -6.96 -5.43 -5.52
N GLY A 37 -7.82 -4.65 -4.88
CA GLY A 37 -8.35 -3.45 -5.53
C GLY A 37 -7.33 -2.31 -5.49
N GLN A 38 -7.70 -1.16 -6.05
CA GLN A 38 -6.95 0.08 -5.92
C GLN A 38 -7.11 0.78 -4.56
N SER A 39 -7.84 0.16 -3.62
CA SER A 39 -8.06 0.71 -2.29
C SER A 39 -6.77 0.65 -1.45
N PHE A 40 -6.41 1.77 -0.84
CA PHE A 40 -5.35 1.82 0.16
C PHE A 40 -5.69 2.84 1.26
N TYR A 41 -4.93 2.79 2.35
CA TYR A 41 -4.89 3.85 3.35
C TYR A 41 -3.44 4.13 3.77
N ILE A 42 -3.16 5.28 4.37
CA ILE A 42 -1.85 5.57 4.95
C ILE A 42 -1.92 5.72 6.46
N GLN A 43 -0.82 5.39 7.12
CA GLN A 43 -0.66 5.54 8.55
C GLN A 43 0.59 6.35 8.87
N LYS A 44 0.51 7.23 9.87
CA LYS A 44 1.65 7.97 10.42
C LYS A 44 2.21 7.25 11.64
N LYS A 45 3.54 7.23 11.79
CA LYS A 45 4.19 6.79 13.03
C LYS A 45 4.20 7.93 14.04
N VAL A 46 3.46 7.78 15.14
CA VAL A 46 3.33 8.75 16.22
C VAL A 46 3.63 8.06 17.55
N TYR A 47 4.64 8.52 18.29
CA TYR A 47 5.13 7.89 19.54
C TYR A 47 5.35 6.37 19.40
N GLY A 48 5.97 5.95 18.30
CA GLY A 48 6.28 4.54 18.01
C GLY A 48 5.08 3.69 17.55
N LYS A 49 3.87 4.26 17.47
CA LYS A 49 2.65 3.56 17.04
C LYS A 49 2.17 4.07 15.69
N TRP A 50 1.62 3.17 14.88
CA TRP A 50 1.01 3.53 13.60
C TRP A 50 -0.44 3.98 13.81
N GLN A 51 -0.79 5.15 13.29
CA GLN A 51 -2.12 5.76 13.40
C GLN A 51 -2.65 6.12 12.01
N ASP A 52 -3.93 5.83 11.75
CA ASP A 52 -4.57 6.16 10.48
C ASP A 52 -4.57 7.67 10.23
N VAL A 53 -4.21 8.07 9.01
CA VAL A 53 -4.32 9.46 8.58
C VAL A 53 -5.72 9.68 8.00
N TYR A 54 -6.41 10.69 8.53
CA TYR A 54 -7.75 11.05 8.06
C TYR A 54 -7.73 11.51 6.59
N ARG A 55 -8.77 11.16 5.84
CA ARG A 55 -9.00 11.54 4.43
C ARG A 55 -10.37 12.18 4.29
N GLU A 56 -10.46 13.34 3.63
CA GLU A 56 -11.75 14.06 3.43
C GLU A 56 -12.58 13.39 2.34
N LYS A 57 -11.91 12.91 1.29
CA LYS A 57 -12.60 12.32 0.14
C LYS A 57 -12.82 10.84 0.40
N ALA A 58 -14.08 10.43 0.33
CA ALA A 58 -14.40 9.04 0.05
C ALA A 58 -13.80 8.71 -1.31
N VAL A 59 -12.72 7.93 -1.32
CA VAL A 59 -12.09 7.49 -2.58
C VAL A 59 -13.12 6.61 -3.29
N GLY A 60 -13.62 7.07 -4.42
CA GLY A 60 -14.42 6.24 -5.30
C GLY A 60 -13.59 5.04 -5.71
N PHE A 61 -14.00 3.84 -5.32
CA PHE A 61 -13.31 2.61 -5.70
C PHE A 61 -13.53 2.37 -7.19
N SER A 62 -12.48 2.46 -8.01
CA SER A 62 -12.52 1.82 -9.31
C SER A 62 -12.61 0.31 -9.08
N ARG A 63 -13.37 -0.41 -9.91
CA ARG A 63 -13.46 -1.88 -9.86
C ARG A 63 -12.21 -2.57 -10.42
N GLU A 64 -11.13 -1.83 -10.63
CA GLU A 64 -9.92 -2.35 -11.24
C GLU A 64 -9.17 -3.21 -10.22
N THR A 65 -9.04 -4.48 -10.59
CA THR A 65 -8.32 -5.48 -9.82
C THR A 65 -6.88 -5.53 -10.29
N ILE A 66 -5.96 -5.32 -9.36
CA ILE A 66 -4.52 -5.51 -9.56
C ILE A 66 -4.20 -6.96 -9.17
N SER A 67 -3.42 -7.62 -10.02
CA SER A 67 -2.94 -8.98 -9.78
C SER A 67 -1.42 -9.02 -9.83
N VAL A 68 -0.81 -9.66 -8.83
CA VAL A 68 0.63 -9.94 -8.80
C VAL A 68 0.80 -11.44 -8.91
N ALA A 69 1.30 -11.90 -10.06
CA ALA A 69 1.53 -13.32 -10.30
C ALA A 69 2.61 -13.89 -9.35
N PRO A 70 2.65 -15.22 -9.15
CA PRO A 70 3.75 -15.88 -8.46
C PRO A 70 5.10 -15.52 -9.06
N HIS A 71 6.11 -15.30 -8.23
CA HIS A 71 7.50 -15.03 -8.63
C HIS A 71 7.68 -13.83 -9.57
N THR A 72 6.76 -12.85 -9.53
CA THR A 72 6.85 -11.63 -10.32
C THR A 72 6.84 -10.37 -9.46
N GLN A 73 7.09 -9.24 -10.11
CA GLN A 73 6.97 -7.93 -9.50
C GLN A 73 6.14 -7.00 -10.36
N ILE A 74 5.46 -6.06 -9.70
CA ILE A 74 4.78 -4.94 -10.36
C ILE A 74 5.19 -3.64 -9.70
N THR A 75 5.11 -2.54 -10.46
CA THR A 75 5.16 -1.19 -9.92
C THR A 75 3.75 -0.72 -9.66
N HIS A 76 3.51 -0.18 -8.47
CA HIS A 76 2.21 0.35 -8.08
C HIS A 76 2.35 1.77 -7.52
N THR A 77 1.53 2.68 -8.07
CA THR A 77 1.52 4.09 -7.73
C THR A 77 0.29 4.41 -6.89
N TYR A 78 0.52 5.09 -5.76
CA TYR A 78 -0.54 5.54 -4.86
C TYR A 78 -0.69 7.05 -4.94
N ASP A 79 -1.90 7.51 -5.22
CA ASP A 79 -2.24 8.95 -5.18
C ASP A 79 -2.57 9.38 -3.75
N ILE A 80 -1.59 9.96 -3.05
CA ILE A 80 -1.74 10.47 -1.69
C ILE A 80 -2.29 11.90 -1.64
N SER A 81 -2.64 12.52 -2.77
CA SER A 81 -3.28 13.84 -2.78
C SER A 81 -4.70 13.84 -2.19
N ILE A 82 -5.28 12.66 -2.00
CA ILE A 82 -6.60 12.46 -1.35
C ILE A 82 -6.58 12.73 0.16
N TYR A 83 -5.41 12.79 0.78
CA TYR A 83 -5.25 13.15 2.18
C TYR A 83 -5.16 14.68 2.29
N ILE A 84 -5.95 15.25 3.20
CA ILE A 84 -6.17 16.69 3.35
C ILE A 84 -4.88 17.41 3.75
N ASN A 85 -4.75 18.69 3.38
CA ASN A 85 -3.78 19.68 3.88
C ASN A 85 -2.39 19.08 4.16
N ASN A 86 -1.50 19.09 3.16
CA ASN A 86 -0.08 18.68 3.19
C ASN A 86 0.28 17.82 4.41
N ILE A 87 0.23 16.50 4.22
CA ILE A 87 0.65 15.52 5.21
C ILE A 87 2.00 15.99 5.81
N PRO A 88 2.06 16.35 7.11
CA PRO A 88 3.25 16.98 7.68
C PRO A 88 4.45 16.03 7.66
N ALA A 89 5.65 16.57 7.80
CA ALA A 89 6.86 15.76 7.85
C ALA A 89 6.76 14.61 8.88
N GLY A 90 7.35 13.47 8.55
CA GLY A 90 7.36 12.29 9.40
C GLY A 90 7.46 10.97 8.64
N ASN A 91 7.35 9.89 9.42
CA ASN A 91 7.39 8.53 8.92
C ASN A 91 5.97 8.02 8.67
N TYR A 92 5.76 7.47 7.49
CA TYR A 92 4.48 6.98 7.02
C TYR A 92 4.61 5.55 6.51
N ARG A 93 3.47 4.88 6.40
CA ARG A 93 3.34 3.66 5.60
C ARG A 93 2.05 3.66 4.81
N VAL A 94 2.11 3.15 3.59
CA VAL A 94 0.92 2.74 2.84
C VAL A 94 0.51 1.37 3.35
N VAL A 95 -0.81 1.15 3.46
CA VAL A 95 -1.40 -0.14 3.78
C VAL A 95 -2.40 -0.50 2.68
N SER A 96 -2.11 -1.60 2.00
CA SER A 96 -2.87 -2.10 0.85
C SER A 96 -3.46 -3.46 1.17
N PRO A 97 -4.80 -3.57 1.29
CA PRO A 97 -5.47 -4.86 1.44
C PRO A 97 -5.25 -5.74 0.20
N VAL A 98 -4.83 -6.98 0.43
CA VAL A 98 -4.66 -7.99 -0.63
C VAL A 98 -5.38 -9.27 -0.23
N LEU A 99 -5.83 -10.01 -1.24
CA LEU A 99 -6.42 -11.33 -1.12
C LEU A 99 -5.42 -12.36 -1.64
N VAL A 100 -5.22 -13.42 -0.87
CA VAL A 100 -4.36 -14.56 -1.21
C VAL A 100 -5.23 -15.81 -1.30
N PRO A 101 -5.25 -16.53 -2.43
CA PRO A 101 -6.00 -17.76 -2.56
C PRO A 101 -5.54 -18.83 -1.55
N LEU A 102 -6.50 -19.41 -0.83
CA LEU A 102 -6.28 -20.58 0.02
C LEU A 102 -6.71 -21.85 -0.72
N LYS A 103 -7.89 -21.83 -1.33
CA LYS A 103 -8.54 -22.94 -2.05
C LYS A 103 -9.45 -22.36 -3.14
N PRO A 104 -9.99 -23.16 -4.07
CA PRO A 104 -10.99 -22.68 -5.03
C PRO A 104 -12.12 -21.94 -4.31
N ASN A 105 -12.39 -20.69 -4.73
CA ASN A 105 -13.39 -19.79 -4.17
C ASN A 105 -13.19 -19.35 -2.71
N ILE A 106 -12.02 -19.59 -2.12
CA ILE A 106 -11.68 -19.17 -0.75
C ILE A 106 -10.36 -18.41 -0.76
N SER A 107 -10.39 -17.15 -0.33
CA SER A 107 -9.21 -16.29 -0.19
C SER A 107 -9.08 -15.77 1.24
N GLU A 108 -7.85 -15.58 1.68
CA GLU A 108 -7.52 -14.94 2.95
C GLU A 108 -7.17 -13.47 2.73
N ALA A 109 -7.59 -12.60 3.64
CA ALA A 109 -7.29 -11.19 3.60
C ALA A 109 -6.00 -10.86 4.36
N HIS A 110 -5.08 -10.21 3.67
CA HIS A 110 -3.82 -9.73 4.20
C HIS A 110 -3.62 -8.26 3.88
N VAL A 111 -2.52 -7.70 4.37
CA VAL A 111 -2.08 -6.36 4.01
C VAL A 111 -0.64 -6.37 3.56
N LEU A 112 -0.35 -5.52 2.57
CA LEU A 112 0.99 -5.13 2.18
C LEU A 112 1.27 -3.74 2.74
N CYS A 113 2.46 -3.58 3.34
CA CYS A 113 2.86 -2.33 3.96
C CYS A 113 4.16 -1.83 3.31
N GLY A 114 4.15 -0.60 2.81
CA GLY A 114 5.34 0.08 2.29
C GLY A 114 5.61 1.33 3.11
N GLU A 115 6.80 1.43 3.72
CA GLU A 115 7.19 2.60 4.53
C GLU A 115 7.85 3.68 3.67
N PHE A 116 7.61 4.94 4.01
CA PHE A 116 8.18 6.11 3.34
C PHE A 116 8.27 7.31 4.31
N ILE A 117 9.10 8.29 3.98
CA ILE A 117 9.29 9.51 4.78
C ILE A 117 8.83 10.71 3.96
N ILE A 118 8.10 11.63 4.59
CA ILE A 118 7.86 12.98 4.07
C ILE A 118 8.73 13.96 4.85
N ASN A 119 9.43 14.86 4.16
CA ASN A 119 10.29 15.90 4.74
C ASN A 119 9.97 17.29 4.16
#